data_AF-A0A090YXQ2-F1
#
_entry.id   AF-A0A090YXQ2-F1
#
_cell.length_a   1.000
_cell.length_b   1.000
_cell.length_c   1.000
_cell.angle_alpha   90.00
_cell.angle_beta   90.00
_cell.angle_gamma   90.00
#
_symmetry.space_group_name_H-M   'P 1'
#
loop_
_entity.id
_entity.type
_entity.pdbx_description
1 polymer ?
#
loop_
_entity_poly.entity_id
_entity_poly.type
_entity_poly.pdbx_seq_one_letter_code
_entity_poly.pdbx_strand_id
1 'polypeptide(L)'
;MINIDAETGAVTMYSGKPSNIIEELLMDETNPKIQKERALEIYTDALRVKLEWRENQDKDTPKYELIYKQTTNNSEKKFSDFGREVRYIDAHTGEKIWSK
;
A
#
# COMPACT_ATOMS: atom_id res chain seq x y z
N MET A 1 25.15 -3.18 3.01
CA MET A 1 25.98 -3.53 4.18
C MET A 1 26.95 -4.60 3.75
N ILE A 2 28.20 -4.54 4.21
CA ILE A 2 29.22 -5.55 3.93
C ILE A 2 29.83 -5.96 5.26
N ASN A 3 29.79 -7.25 5.56
CA ASN A 3 30.52 -7.81 6.69
C ASN A 3 31.80 -8.45 6.18
N ILE A 4 32.91 -8.10 6.81
CA ILE A 4 34.24 -8.59 6.48
C ILE A 4 34.76 -9.30 7.73
N ASP A 5 35.27 -10.50 7.54
CA ASP A 5 35.99 -11.22 8.56
C ASP A 5 37.31 -10.49 8.86
N ALA A 6 37.50 -10.07 10.10
CA ALA A 6 38.63 -9.22 10.48
C ALA A 6 39.97 -9.97 10.52
N GLU A 7 39.96 -11.31 10.59
CA GLU A 7 41.17 -12.13 10.67
C GLU A 7 41.67 -12.52 9.27
N THR A 8 40.75 -12.86 8.38
CA THR A 8 41.05 -13.38 7.03
C THR A 8 40.86 -12.35 5.93
N GLY A 9 40.15 -11.25 6.21
CA GLY A 9 39.76 -10.25 5.21
C GLY A 9 38.68 -10.71 4.22
N ALA A 10 38.10 -11.90 4.43
CA ALA A 10 37.07 -12.44 3.54
C ALA A 10 35.72 -11.74 3.73
N VAL A 11 34.97 -11.52 2.64
CA VAL A 11 33.59 -11.02 2.73
C VAL A 11 32.67 -12.14 3.18
N THR A 12 32.01 -11.96 4.32
CA THR A 12 31.10 -12.96 4.91
C THR A 12 29.63 -12.68 4.62
N MET A 13 29.28 -11.42 4.35
CA MET A 13 27.92 -11.03 3.98
C MET A 13 27.92 -9.76 3.14
N TYR A 14 27.07 -9.72 2.11
CA TYR A 14 26.80 -8.53 1.30
C TYR A 14 25.28 -8.37 1.12
N SER A 15 24.75 -7.17 1.35
CA SER A 15 23.32 -6.86 1.23
C SER A 15 22.97 -5.78 0.21
N GLY A 16 23.88 -5.44 -0.70
CA GLY A 16 23.60 -4.48 -1.77
C GLY A 16 22.85 -5.12 -2.94
N LYS A 17 22.39 -4.27 -3.88
CA LYS A 17 21.85 -4.71 -5.16
C LYS A 17 23.00 -4.89 -6.15
N PRO A 18 23.03 -5.96 -6.95
CA PRO A 18 24.08 -6.18 -7.93
C PRO A 18 23.98 -5.13 -9.05
N SER A 19 25.13 -4.74 -9.62
CA SER A 19 25.23 -3.62 -10.56
C SER A 19 24.40 -3.81 -11.82
N ASN A 20 24.32 -5.04 -12.33
CA ASN A 20 23.51 -5.37 -13.51
C ASN A 20 22.01 -5.05 -13.30
N ILE A 21 21.47 -5.27 -12.11
CA ILE A 21 20.07 -4.91 -11.79
C ILE A 21 19.90 -3.39 -11.73
N ILE A 22 20.91 -2.66 -11.23
CA ILE A 22 20.88 -1.20 -11.20
C ILE A 22 20.90 -0.63 -12.62
N GLU A 23 21.76 -1.16 -13.49
CA GLU A 23 21.84 -0.76 -14.89
C GLU A 23 20.53 -1.03 -15.63
N GLU A 24 19.90 -2.19 -15.41
CA GLU A 24 18.58 -2.51 -15.96
C GLU A 24 17.51 -1.50 -15.53
N LEU A 25 17.41 -1.21 -14.22
CA LEU A 25 16.44 -0.26 -13.67
C LEU A 25 16.66 1.18 -14.15
N LEU A 26 17.89 1.56 -14.50
CA LEU A 26 18.19 2.88 -15.05
C LEU A 26 17.72 3.03 -16.50
N MET A 27 17.48 1.93 -17.21
CA MET A 27 16.94 1.94 -18.58
C MET A 27 15.41 2.06 -18.61
N ASP A 28 14.75 1.78 -17.48
CA ASP A 28 13.30 1.84 -17.38
C ASP A 28 12.77 3.28 -17.34
N GLU A 29 11.61 3.51 -17.96
CA GLU A 29 10.93 4.81 -17.91
C GLU A 29 10.39 5.08 -16.50
N THR A 30 10.91 6.12 -15.86
CA THR A 30 10.54 6.52 -14.49
C THR A 30 9.50 7.64 -14.44
N ASN A 31 9.20 8.28 -15.57
CA ASN A 31 8.21 9.33 -15.62
C ASN A 31 6.79 8.71 -15.58
N PRO A 32 5.98 9.00 -14.56
CA PRO A 32 4.64 8.43 -14.47
C PRO A 32 3.74 8.97 -15.59
N LYS A 33 2.96 8.09 -16.22
CA LYS A 33 1.95 8.49 -17.21
C LYS A 33 0.64 8.90 -16.54
N ILE A 34 0.42 8.47 -15.31
CA ILE A 34 -0.71 8.87 -14.46
C ILE A 34 -0.22 9.85 -13.40
N GLN A 35 -0.86 11.01 -13.34
CA GLN A 35 -0.59 11.99 -12.29
C GLN A 35 -1.14 11.53 -10.93
N LYS A 36 -0.53 12.02 -9.85
CA LYS A 36 -0.88 11.63 -8.48
C LYS A 36 -2.36 11.91 -8.14
N GLU A 37 -2.95 12.95 -8.72
CA GLU A 37 -4.35 13.33 -8.57
C GLU A 37 -5.27 12.24 -9.13
N ARG A 38 -4.96 11.74 -10.33
CA ARG A 38 -5.71 10.65 -10.95
C ARG A 38 -5.55 9.34 -10.18
N ALA A 39 -4.36 9.07 -9.63
CA ALA A 39 -4.16 7.93 -8.74
C ALA A 39 -5.03 8.04 -7.48
N LEU A 40 -5.12 9.24 -6.88
CA LEU A 40 -5.97 9.50 -5.72
C LEU A 40 -7.46 9.26 -6.02
N GLU A 41 -7.96 9.72 -7.17
CA GLU A 41 -9.33 9.43 -7.61
C GLU A 41 -9.59 7.91 -7.66
N ILE A 42 -8.67 7.14 -8.24
CA ILE A 42 -8.80 5.68 -8.34
C ILE A 42 -8.82 5.02 -6.95
N TYR A 43 -8.01 5.52 -6.01
CA TYR A 43 -8.05 5.05 -4.61
C TYR A 43 -9.38 5.39 -3.94
N THR A 44 -9.89 6.62 -4.11
CA THR A 44 -11.17 7.04 -3.52
C THR A 44 -12.35 6.26 -4.10
N ASP A 45 -12.35 6.00 -5.41
CA ASP A 45 -13.38 5.18 -6.06
C ASP A 45 -13.39 3.73 -5.57
N ALA A 46 -12.23 3.22 -5.15
CA ALA A 46 -12.12 1.89 -4.56
C ALA A 46 -12.46 1.87 -3.06
N LEU A 47 -12.43 3.03 -2.38
CA LEU A 47 -12.70 3.13 -0.96
C LEU A 47 -14.18 2.90 -0.70
N ARG A 48 -14.47 2.00 0.25
CA ARG A 48 -15.83 1.77 0.74
C ARG A 48 -15.94 2.29 2.16
N VAL A 49 -16.98 3.07 2.40
CA VAL A 49 -17.28 3.64 3.73
C VAL A 49 -18.71 3.33 4.11
N LYS A 50 -18.94 3.14 5.40
CA LYS A 50 -20.29 3.02 5.98
C LYS A 50 -20.49 4.07 7.06
N LEU A 51 -21.74 4.51 7.20
CA LEU A 51 -22.16 5.39 8.28
C LEU A 51 -22.41 4.56 9.54
N GLU A 52 -21.86 4.98 10.69
CA GLU A 52 -21.98 4.27 11.96
C GLU A 52 -22.05 5.27 13.13
N TRP A 53 -22.77 4.92 14.20
CA TRP A 53 -22.71 5.63 15.47
C TRP A 53 -21.57 5.07 16.33
N ARG A 54 -20.65 5.93 16.77
CA ARG A 54 -19.57 5.57 17.69
C ARG A 54 -19.78 6.22 19.05
N GLU A 55 -19.67 5.45 20.12
CA GLU A 55 -19.60 5.99 21.47
C GLU A 55 -18.23 6.64 21.71
N ASN A 56 -18.22 7.92 22.08
CA ASN A 56 -17.02 8.66 22.45
C ASN A 56 -16.79 8.54 23.97
N GLN A 57 -15.74 7.80 24.34
CA GLN A 57 -15.34 7.54 25.73
C GLN A 57 -14.37 8.58 26.31
N ASP A 58 -13.88 9.53 25.49
CA ASP A 58 -12.94 10.58 25.91
C ASP A 58 -13.64 11.77 26.60
N LYS A 59 -14.96 11.70 26.78
CA LYS A 59 -15.77 12.73 27.44
C LYS A 59 -16.33 12.17 28.75
N ASP A 60 -16.39 13.01 29.79
CA ASP A 60 -16.93 12.65 31.11
C ASP A 60 -18.35 12.06 31.07
N THR A 61 -19.09 12.30 29.99
CA THR A 61 -20.36 11.66 29.70
C THR A 61 -20.29 11.00 28.32
N PRO A 62 -20.65 9.70 28.18
CA PRO A 62 -20.61 9.02 26.89
C PRO A 62 -21.54 9.74 25.91
N LYS A 63 -20.96 10.21 24.80
CA LYS A 63 -21.68 10.86 23.70
C LYS A 63 -21.56 10.02 22.45
N TYR A 64 -22.67 9.79 21.76
CA TYR A 64 -22.67 9.14 20.45
C TYR A 64 -22.35 10.16 19.36
N GLU A 65 -21.45 9.78 18.45
CA GLU A 65 -21.03 10.57 17.30
C GLU A 65 -21.33 9.81 16.01
N LEU A 66 -21.87 10.50 15.01
CA LEU A 66 -22.12 9.94 13.70
C LEU A 66 -20.84 10.03 12.86
N ILE A 67 -20.30 8.89 12.43
CA ILE A 67 -19.02 8.80 11.73
C ILE A 67 -19.12 8.00 10.43
N TYR A 68 -18.24 8.30 9.47
CA TYR A 68 -17.95 7.39 8.36
C TYR A 68 -16.76 6.52 8.74
N LYS A 69 -16.94 5.20 8.63
CA LYS A 69 -15.89 4.21 8.88
C LYS A 69 -15.56 3.48 7.58
N GLN A 70 -14.27 3.39 7.24
CA GLN A 70 -13.81 2.56 6.13
C GLN A 70 -14.19 1.10 6.39
N THR A 71 -14.75 0.44 5.38
CA THR A 71 -15.04 -0.99 5.42
C THR A 71 -13.87 -1.74 4.80
N THR A 72 -13.01 -2.30 5.65
CA THR A 72 -11.82 -3.05 5.19
C THR A 72 -12.11 -4.52 4.89
N ASN A 73 -13.26 -5.07 5.30
CA ASN A 73 -13.59 -6.45 4.97
C ASN A 73 -15.07 -6.83 5.02
N ASN A 74 -15.35 -7.80 4.16
CA ASN A 74 -16.62 -8.39 3.79
C ASN A 74 -17.17 -9.31 4.91
N SER A 75 -18.08 -8.83 5.75
CA SER A 75 -18.84 -9.73 6.65
C SER A 75 -19.97 -10.47 5.94
N GLU A 76 -20.21 -10.23 4.65
CA GLU A 76 -21.27 -10.88 3.89
C GLU A 76 -20.72 -11.70 2.73
N LYS A 77 -20.63 -13.01 2.96
CA LYS A 77 -20.44 -14.04 1.93
C LYS A 77 -21.21 -13.67 0.66
N LYS A 78 -20.50 -13.40 -0.44
CA LYS A 78 -20.80 -13.85 -1.82
C LYS A 78 -19.77 -13.32 -2.83
N PHE A 79 -19.08 -14.29 -3.45
CA PHE A 79 -18.51 -14.31 -4.80
C PHE A 79 -17.39 -13.33 -5.22
N SER A 80 -16.17 -13.89 -5.17
CA SER A 80 -15.12 -13.89 -6.21
C SER A 80 -14.22 -12.69 -6.53
N ASP A 81 -14.54 -11.43 -6.22
CA ASP A 81 -13.53 -10.33 -6.39
C ASP A 81 -13.62 -9.18 -5.35
N PHE A 82 -14.61 -9.22 -4.45
CA PHE A 82 -14.98 -8.06 -3.62
C PHE A 82 -14.30 -7.96 -2.25
N GLY A 83 -13.21 -8.70 -2.03
CA GLY A 83 -12.55 -8.81 -0.71
C GLY A 83 -11.13 -8.27 -0.62
N ARG A 84 -10.58 -7.71 -1.71
CA ARG A 84 -9.20 -7.21 -1.71
C ARG A 84 -9.20 -5.69 -1.71
N GLU A 85 -8.36 -5.10 -0.87
CA GLU A 85 -8.13 -3.67 -0.89
C GLU A 85 -7.16 -3.33 -2.03
N VAL A 86 -7.36 -2.19 -2.68
CA VAL A 86 -6.34 -1.67 -3.61
C VAL A 86 -5.10 -1.35 -2.78
N ARG A 87 -3.99 -2.02 -3.07
CA ARG A 87 -2.73 -1.81 -2.36
C ARG A 87 -1.85 -0.79 -3.08
N TYR A 88 -1.79 -0.88 -4.40
CA TYR A 88 -1.02 0.05 -5.25
C TYR A 88 -1.80 0.38 -6.52
N ILE A 89 -1.42 1.49 -7.17
CA ILE A 89 -1.86 1.85 -8.52
C ILE A 89 -0.63 1.88 -9.41
N ASP A 90 -0.69 1.21 -10.54
CA ASP A 90 0.37 1.24 -11.55
C ASP A 90 0.50 2.66 -12.14
N ALA A 91 1.69 3.25 -12.06
CA ALA A 91 1.92 4.64 -12.45
C ALA A 91 1.95 4.87 -13.98
N HIS A 92 1.99 3.80 -14.77
CA HIS A 92 2.01 3.84 -16.23
C HIS A 92 0.62 3.65 -16.84
N THR A 93 -0.19 2.80 -16.23
CA THR A 93 -1.48 2.34 -16.78
C THR A 93 -2.68 2.78 -15.93
N GLY A 94 -2.47 3.06 -14.64
CA GLY A 94 -3.54 3.31 -13.68
C GLY A 94 -4.23 2.04 -13.18
N GLU A 95 -3.69 0.85 -13.49
CA GLU A 95 -4.27 -0.41 -13.06
C GLU A 95 -4.19 -0.59 -11.54
N LYS A 96 -5.25 -1.16 -10.97
CA LYS A 96 -5.35 -1.46 -9.53
C LYS A 96 -4.57 -2.73 -9.23
N ILE A 97 -3.56 -2.61 -8.36
CA ILE A 97 -2.79 -3.73 -7.83
C ILE A 97 -3.36 -4.07 -6.45
N TRP A 98 -4.03 -5.22 -6.37
CA TRP A 98 -4.77 -5.65 -5.19
C TRP A 98 -3.87 -6.26 -4.12
N SER A 99 -4.27 -6.13 -2.85
CA SER A 99 -3.64 -6.89 -1.76
C SER A 99 -3.74 -8.39 -2.01
N LYS A 100 -2.69 -9.14 -1.64
CA LYS A 100 -2.70 -10.61 -1.62
C LYS A 100 -3.69 -11.13 -0.57
#